data_AF-A0A7K4KIA8-F1
#
_entry.id   AF-A0A7K4KIA8-F1
#
_cell.length_a   1.000
_cell.length_b   1.000
_cell.length_c   1.000
_cell.angle_alpha   90.00
_cell.angle_beta   90.00
_cell.angle_gamma   90.00
#
_symmetry.space_group_name_H-M   'P 1'
#
loop_
_entity.id
_entity.type
_entity.pdbx_description
1 polymer ?
#
loop_
_entity_poly.entity_id
_entity_poly.type
_entity_poly.pdbx_seq_one_letter_code
_entity_poly.pdbx_strand_id
1 'polypeptide(L)'
;LQRLLGAINHIGPVTGLTMEELRPLFVQLQGDPDLNSPRQLMEESQQALTEVAHAIEKRQSYRIQKELEIDFIIIPNSYQPYQPFAALMQWDVSMADLFRVL
;
A
#
# COMPACT_ATOMS: atom_id res chain seq x y z
N LEU A 1 9.38 -15.45 10.62
CA LEU A 1 9.36 -13.97 10.73
C LEU A 1 10.19 -13.27 9.65
N GLN A 2 11.48 -13.58 9.47
CA GLN A 2 12.34 -12.91 8.47
C GLN A 2 11.76 -12.85 7.05
N ARG A 3 11.22 -13.96 6.53
CA ARG A 3 10.57 -13.99 5.19
C ARG A 3 9.36 -13.07 5.09
N LEU A 4 8.54 -12.98 6.15
CA LEU A 4 7.38 -12.09 6.19
C LEU A 4 7.82 -10.62 6.13
N LEU A 5 8.86 -10.26 6.88
CA LEU A 5 9.39 -8.90 6.88
C LEU A 5 10.09 -8.53 5.57
N GLY A 6 10.74 -9.49 4.91
CA GLY A 6 11.21 -9.32 3.55
C GLY A 6 10.07 -9.01 2.56
N ALA A 7 8.94 -9.72 2.69
CA ALA A 7 7.75 -9.44 1.87
C ALA A 7 7.14 -8.06 2.18
N ILE A 8 7.02 -7.70 3.46
CA ILE A 8 6.50 -6.39 3.89
C ILE A 8 7.41 -5.25 3.41
N ASN A 9 8.73 -5.41 3.47
CA ASN A 9 9.68 -4.44 2.91
C ASN A 9 9.49 -4.23 1.41
N HIS A 10 9.23 -5.30 0.68
CA HIS A 10 9.03 -5.22 -0.77
C HIS A 10 7.78 -4.43 -1.12
N ILE A 11 6.69 -4.58 -0.34
CA ILE A 11 5.44 -3.86 -0.55
C ILE A 11 5.36 -2.53 0.20
N GLY A 12 6.34 -2.17 1.03
CA GLY A 12 6.35 -0.93 1.83
C GLY A 12 6.00 0.35 1.05
N PRO A 13 6.55 0.58 -0.16
CA PRO A 13 6.18 1.75 -0.97
C PRO A 13 4.68 1.82 -1.32
N VAL A 14 4.04 0.64 -1.40
CA VAL A 14 2.63 0.47 -1.71
C VAL A 14 1.79 0.12 -0.48
N THR A 15 2.27 0.26 0.77
CA THR A 15 1.40 0.19 1.97
C THR A 15 1.08 1.56 2.54
N GLY A 16 1.93 2.58 2.27
CA GLY A 16 1.69 3.96 2.70
C GLY A 16 1.87 4.15 4.21
N LEU A 17 2.36 3.10 4.87
CA LEU A 17 2.77 3.10 6.26
C LEU A 17 4.18 3.71 6.37
N THR A 18 4.39 4.46 7.43
CA THR A 18 5.66 5.06 7.80
C THR A 18 6.61 4.01 8.38
N MET A 19 7.91 4.33 8.38
CA MET A 19 8.92 3.47 9.01
C MET A 19 8.75 3.39 10.53
N GLU A 20 8.10 4.38 11.16
CA GLU A 20 7.79 4.35 12.59
C GLU A 20 6.69 3.34 12.91
N GLU A 21 5.62 3.31 12.13
CA GLU A 21 4.53 2.32 12.26
C GLU A 21 5.03 0.89 12.05
N LEU A 22 6.00 0.70 11.15
CA LEU A 22 6.62 -0.60 10.90
C LEU A 22 7.75 -0.96 11.87
N ARG A 23 8.24 -0.02 12.70
CA ARG A 23 9.39 -0.23 13.60
C ARG A 23 9.25 -1.44 14.52
N PRO A 24 8.08 -1.71 15.15
CA PRO A 24 7.91 -2.88 16.03
C PRO A 24 8.17 -4.21 15.32
N LEU A 25 7.98 -4.27 14.00
CA LEU A 25 8.25 -5.45 13.20
C LEU A 25 9.75 -5.71 13.02
N PHE A 26 10.55 -4.66 12.81
CA PHE A 26 11.99 -4.77 12.62
C PHE A 26 12.76 -5.05 13.92
N VAL A 27 12.27 -4.53 15.05
CA VAL A 27 12.89 -4.77 16.36
C VAL A 27 12.90 -6.27 16.69
N GLN A 28 11.91 -7.03 16.25
CA GLN A 28 11.89 -8.50 16.44
C GLN A 28 12.96 -9.26 15.64
N LEU A 29 13.58 -8.63 14.64
CA LEU A 29 14.71 -9.22 13.94
C LEU A 29 16.04 -8.95 14.62
N GLN A 30 16.10 -7.98 15.54
CA GLN A 30 17.29 -7.71 16.31
C GLN A 30 17.50 -8.85 17.31
N GLY A 31 18.63 -9.55 17.22
CA GLY A 31 18.92 -10.74 18.03
C GLY A 31 19.65 -11.80 17.23
N ASP A 32 19.34 -13.07 17.50
CA ASP A 32 20.01 -14.22 16.88
C ASP A 32 19.76 -14.27 15.36
N PRO A 33 20.81 -14.30 14.52
CA PRO A 33 20.67 -14.47 13.08
C PRO A 33 20.14 -15.86 12.67
N ASP A 34 20.18 -16.86 13.55
CA ASP A 34 19.67 -18.20 13.25
C ASP A 34 18.17 -18.18 12.91
N LEU A 35 17.83 -18.79 11.78
CA LEU A 35 16.47 -18.94 11.28
C LEU A 35 15.61 -19.80 12.22
N ASN A 36 16.23 -20.72 12.95
CA ASN A 36 15.55 -21.64 13.87
C ASN A 36 15.38 -21.07 15.28
N SER A 37 15.95 -19.88 15.55
CA SER A 37 15.78 -19.24 16.84
C SER A 37 14.30 -19.00 17.12
N PRO A 38 13.76 -19.43 18.28
CA PRO A 38 12.40 -19.12 18.67
C PRO A 38 12.26 -17.60 18.79
N ARG A 39 11.33 -17.03 18.03
CA ARG A 39 10.97 -15.61 18.10
C ARG A 39 9.49 -15.50 18.38
N GLN A 40 9.14 -14.90 19.50
CA GLN A 40 7.76 -14.61 19.85
C GLN A 40 7.33 -13.28 19.27
N LEU A 41 6.09 -13.23 18.78
CA LEU A 41 5.50 -12.02 18.26
C LEU A 41 4.96 -11.19 19.43
N MET A 42 5.67 -10.13 19.81
CA MET A 42 5.22 -9.13 20.78
C MET A 42 3.91 -8.49 20.30
N GLU A 43 3.11 -8.02 21.26
CA GLU A 43 1.79 -7.41 21.02
C GLU A 43 1.87 -6.23 20.04
N GLU A 44 2.84 -5.32 20.22
CA GLU A 44 3.08 -4.18 19.34
C GLU A 44 3.32 -4.60 17.88
N SER A 45 4.02 -5.71 17.67
CA SER A 45 4.29 -6.22 16.33
C SER A 45 3.08 -6.95 15.74
N GLN A 46 2.21 -7.54 16.56
CA GLN A 46 0.93 -8.09 16.07
C GLN A 46 0.02 -6.96 15.61
N GLN A 47 0.00 -5.84 16.34
CA GLN A 47 -0.75 -4.65 15.95
C GLN A 47 -0.21 -4.06 14.64
N ALA A 48 1.11 -3.90 14.51
CA ALA A 48 1.73 -3.43 13.26
C ALA A 48 1.45 -4.36 12.07
N LEU A 49 1.43 -5.69 12.27
CA LEU A 49 1.01 -6.63 11.21
C LEU A 49 -0.46 -6.44 10.80
N THR A 50 -1.32 -6.14 11.76
CA THR A 50 -2.75 -5.88 11.51
C THR A 50 -2.94 -4.61 10.69
N GLU A 51 -2.19 -3.55 11.02
CA GLU A 51 -2.18 -2.30 10.25
C GLU A 51 -1.67 -2.52 8.82
N VAL A 52 -0.61 -3.32 8.64
CA VAL A 52 -0.14 -3.73 7.31
C VAL A 52 -1.23 -4.45 6.52
N ALA A 53 -1.89 -5.44 7.12
CA ALA A 53 -2.96 -6.19 6.46
C ALA A 53 -4.11 -5.26 6.02
N HIS A 54 -4.54 -4.39 6.92
CA HIS A 54 -5.59 -3.42 6.66
C HIS A 54 -5.17 -2.35 5.64
N ALA A 55 -3.90 -1.91 5.64
CA ALA A 55 -3.37 -1.00 4.62
C ALA A 55 -3.36 -1.66 3.24
N ILE A 56 -3.03 -2.95 3.15
CA ILE A 56 -3.10 -3.72 1.92
C ILE A 56 -4.56 -3.88 1.45
N GLU A 57 -5.48 -4.20 2.36
CA GLU A 57 -6.90 -4.37 2.06
C GLU A 57 -7.57 -3.07 1.59
N LYS A 58 -7.30 -1.96 2.27
CA LYS A 58 -7.81 -0.64 1.91
C LYS A 58 -7.24 -0.10 0.62
N ARG A 59 -6.04 -0.54 0.24
CA ARG A 59 -5.48 -0.12 -1.03
C ARG A 59 -6.23 -0.80 -2.15
N GLN A 60 -7.06 -0.02 -2.82
CA GLN A 60 -7.53 -0.35 -4.15
C GLN A 60 -6.30 -0.43 -5.05
N SER A 61 -5.79 -1.64 -5.29
CA SER A 61 -4.91 -1.86 -6.41
C SER A 61 -5.77 -1.69 -7.66
N TYR A 62 -5.79 -0.50 -8.24
CA TYR A 62 -6.32 -0.32 -9.58
C TYR A 62 -5.42 -1.12 -10.51
N ARG A 63 -5.81 -2.36 -10.77
CA ARG A 63 -5.15 -3.19 -11.77
C ARG A 63 -5.52 -2.59 -13.11
N ILE A 64 -4.51 -2.34 -13.94
CA ILE A 64 -4.75 -1.97 -15.32
C ILE A 64 -5.47 -3.15 -16.01
N GLN A 65 -6.72 -2.95 -16.38
CA GLN A 65 -7.49 -3.88 -17.20
C GLN A 65 -7.01 -3.73 -18.64
N LYS A 66 -6.46 -4.79 -19.23
CA LYS A 66 -5.85 -4.73 -20.57
C LYS A 66 -6.89 -4.49 -21.67
N GLU A 67 -8.14 -4.83 -21.36
CA GLU A 67 -9.29 -4.75 -22.25
C GLU A 67 -9.92 -3.35 -22.26
N LEU A 68 -9.55 -2.48 -21.32
CA LEU A 68 -10.03 -1.11 -21.24
C LEU A 68 -8.97 -0.13 -21.74
N GLU A 69 -9.44 0.89 -22.46
CA GLU A 69 -8.58 2.01 -22.83
C GLU A 69 -8.13 2.79 -21.58
N ILE A 70 -6.91 3.33 -21.64
CA ILE A 70 -6.37 4.20 -20.59
C ILE A 70 -6.57 5.64 -21.05
N ASP A 71 -7.35 6.37 -20.27
CA ASP A 71 -7.58 7.79 -20.49
C ASP A 71 -6.56 8.62 -19.72
N PHE A 72 -5.96 9.59 -20.41
CA PHE A 72 -5.12 10.62 -19.82
C PHE A 72 -5.82 11.96 -19.92
N ILE A 73 -6.26 12.48 -18.77
CA ILE A 73 -7.01 13.73 -18.70
C ILE A 73 -6.14 14.81 -18.07
N ILE A 74 -6.00 15.93 -18.76
CA ILE A 74 -5.36 17.15 -18.25
C ILE A 74 -6.46 18.11 -17.81
N ILE A 75 -6.48 18.44 -16.52
CA ILE A 75 -7.43 19.38 -15.93
C ILE A 75 -6.71 20.72 -15.75
N PRO A 76 -7.09 21.77 -16.50
CA PRO A 76 -6.48 23.08 -16.35
C PRO A 76 -6.79 23.65 -14.97
N ASN A 77 -5.77 24.19 -14.31
CA ASN A 77 -5.95 24.87 -13.04
C ASN A 77 -6.26 26.35 -13.30
N SER A 78 -7.48 26.77 -12.95
CA SER A 78 -7.98 28.13 -13.17
C SER A 78 -7.23 29.21 -12.38
N TYR A 79 -6.60 28.84 -11.26
CA TYR A 79 -5.83 29.76 -10.41
C TYR A 79 -4.33 29.78 -10.76
N GLN A 80 -3.81 28.70 -11.34
CA GLN A 80 -2.39 28.55 -11.71
C GLN A 80 -2.26 27.89 -13.10
N PRO A 81 -2.32 28.66 -14.19
CA PRO A 81 -2.41 28.11 -15.55
C PRO A 81 -1.19 27.27 -15.98
N TYR A 82 -0.06 27.40 -15.29
CA TYR A 82 1.17 26.61 -15.55
C TYR A 82 1.29 25.37 -14.66
N GLN A 83 0.29 25.07 -13.82
CA GLN A 83 0.27 23.92 -12.93
C GLN A 83 -1.04 23.14 -13.11
N PRO A 84 -1.24 22.50 -14.29
CA PRO A 84 -2.41 21.67 -14.51
C PRO A 84 -2.36 20.41 -13.63
N PHE A 85 -3.53 19.90 -13.29
CA PHE A 85 -3.65 18.56 -12.72
C PHE A 85 -3.75 17.54 -13.85
N ALA A 86 -3.28 16.32 -13.62
CA ALA A 86 -3.40 15.24 -14.58
C ALA A 86 -3.89 13.97 -13.87
N ALA A 87 -4.75 13.21 -14.54
CA ALA A 87 -5.25 11.94 -14.08
C ALA A 87 -5.05 10.87 -15.17
N LEU A 88 -4.57 9.70 -14.75
CA LEU A 88 -4.58 8.46 -15.54
C LEU A 88 -5.70 7.59 -14.98
N MET A 89 -6.66 7.20 -15.81
CA MET A 89 -7.80 6.40 -15.38
C MET A 89 -8.22 5.39 -16.44
N GLN A 90 -8.96 4.38 -16.02
CA GLN A 90 -9.70 3.48 -16.90
C GLN A 90 -11.17 3.55 -16.51
N TRP A 91 -12.03 3.74 -17.50
CA TRP A 91 -13.47 3.82 -17.29
C TRP A 91 -14.14 2.51 -17.71
N ASP A 92 -14.59 1.73 -16.73
CA ASP A 92 -15.35 0.51 -16.95
C ASP A 92 -16.85 0.78 -16.78
N VAL A 93 -17.59 0.93 -17.89
CA VAL A 93 -19.05 1.15 -17.88
C VAL A 93 -19.80 -0.04 -17.27
N SER A 94 -19.18 -1.23 -17.24
CA SER A 94 -19.80 -2.46 -16.75
C SER A 94 -19.59 -2.71 -15.25
N MET A 95 -18.62 -2.03 -14.62
CA MET A 95 -18.46 -2.08 -13.17
C MET A 95 -19.41 -1.10 -12.49
N ALA A 96 -20.20 -1.60 -11.54
CA ALA A 96 -20.88 -0.74 -10.57
C ALA A 96 -19.81 0.06 -9.82
N ASP A 97 -19.96 1.39 -9.82
CA ASP A 97 -18.96 2.30 -9.31
C ASP A 97 -18.54 1.92 -7.87
N LEU A 98 -17.30 1.44 -7.73
CA LEU A 98 -16.73 1.04 -6.45
C LEU A 98 -16.27 2.26 -5.64
N PHE A 99 -16.33 3.46 -6.22
CA PHE A 99 -16.21 4.73 -5.49
C PHE A 99 -17.51 5.04 -4.74
N ARG A 100 -17.79 4.29 -3.67
CA ARG A 100 -18.57 4.86 -2.57
C ARG A 100 -17.70 5.93 -1.92
N VAL A 101 -17.90 7.18 -2.32
CA VAL A 101 -17.50 8.33 -1.51
C VAL A 101 -18.30 8.22 -0.21
N LEU A 102 -17.63 7.81 0.87
CA LEU A 102 -18.14 7.90 2.24
C LEU A 102 -18.09 9.36 2.71
#